data_AF-A0A976ILW6-F1
#
_entry.id   AF-A0A976ILW6-F1
#
_cell.length_a   1.000
_cell.length_b   1.000
_cell.length_c   1.000
_cell.angle_alpha   90.00
_cell.angle_beta   90.00
_cell.angle_gamma   90.00
#
_symmetry.space_group_name_H-M   'P 1'
#
loop_
_entity.id
_entity.type
_entity.pdbx_description
1 polymer ?
#
loop_
_entity_poly.entity_id
_entity_poly.type
_entity_poly.pdbx_seq_one_letter_code
_entity_poly.pdbx_strand_id
1 'polypeptide(L)'
;MDAEYFTVATREITKTISEKCQVLDKMLEASRVKLHSAQKIAQDSVFPQMPLLHEMNHVFKQLQGTIVDPSLVGEEQGKTLFDFIDAETVRSLQQDAVEQVKEVEELLATHQHAITRIAAIHEFFVALEKMHEQKMDALNGDLREPSSMNTSSYEFVACHCSCMQTNVPFGSYEVLFADLRFLFDELLSLRDFYRHFLASYSSIGPELQRRKQVDANIYQFIKEIQAKLTASEQEEIALRSTFCAEHNAPDKFTIVRENIPTSEVER
;
A
#
# COMPACT_ATOMS: atom_id res chain seq x y z
N MET A 1 12.29 -72.18 -1.12
CA MET A 1 12.13 -70.73 -0.85
C MET A 1 10.70 -70.60 -0.38
N ASP A 2 10.53 -70.42 0.92
CA ASP A 2 9.34 -70.91 1.62
C ASP A 2 8.19 -69.90 1.57
N ALA A 3 6.96 -70.38 1.43
CA ALA A 3 5.74 -69.57 1.40
C ALA A 3 5.59 -68.65 2.63
N GLU A 4 6.22 -69.03 3.74
CA GLU A 4 6.32 -68.26 4.97
C GLU A 4 7.08 -66.93 4.76
N TYR A 5 8.16 -66.94 3.99
CA TYR A 5 8.95 -65.73 3.69
C TYR A 5 8.11 -64.68 2.95
N PHE A 6 7.37 -65.09 1.92
CA PHE A 6 6.50 -64.18 1.16
C PHE A 6 5.38 -63.63 2.03
N THR A 7 4.79 -64.45 2.90
CA THR A 7 3.74 -64.02 3.82
C THR A 7 4.24 -62.95 4.79
N VAL A 8 5.44 -63.16 5.36
CA VAL A 8 6.08 -62.19 6.26
C VAL A 8 6.42 -60.90 5.51
N ALA A 9 7.03 -61.00 4.32
CA ALA A 9 7.40 -59.83 3.53
C ALA A 9 6.17 -58.98 3.14
N THR A 10 5.10 -59.62 2.67
CA THR A 10 3.84 -58.93 2.33
C THR A 10 3.21 -58.24 3.55
N ARG A 11 3.26 -58.87 4.73
CA ARG A 11 2.76 -58.28 5.97
C ARG A 11 3.54 -57.02 6.36
N GLU A 12 4.87 -57.07 6.33
CA GLU A 12 5.71 -55.91 6.67
C GLU A 12 5.55 -54.76 5.66
N ILE A 13 5.43 -55.06 4.37
CA ILE A 13 5.13 -54.04 3.34
C ILE A 13 3.76 -53.40 3.60
N THR A 14 2.72 -54.21 3.86
CA THR A 14 1.37 -53.71 4.14
C THR A 14 1.36 -52.81 5.37
N LYS A 15 2.01 -53.24 6.45
CA LYS A 15 2.18 -52.45 7.67
C LYS A 15 2.88 -51.12 7.39
N THR A 16 3.97 -51.15 6.63
CA THR A 16 4.71 -49.93 6.26
C THR A 16 3.83 -48.98 5.44
N ILE A 17 3.07 -49.48 4.46
CA ILE A 17 2.14 -48.68 3.66
C ILE A 17 1.07 -48.05 4.56
N SER A 18 0.48 -48.82 5.47
CA SER A 18 -0.52 -48.35 6.42
C SER A 18 0.02 -47.20 7.30
N GLU A 19 1.19 -47.40 7.90
CA GLU A 19 1.87 -46.38 8.71
C GLU A 19 2.14 -45.11 7.91
N LYS A 20 2.59 -45.24 6.65
CA LYS A 20 2.82 -44.10 5.76
C LYS A 20 1.53 -43.39 5.37
N CYS A 21 0.43 -44.11 5.13
CA CYS A 21 -0.88 -43.51 4.86
C CYS A 21 -1.35 -42.71 6.06
N GLN A 22 -1.26 -43.24 7.28
CA GLN A 22 -1.63 -42.52 8.51
C GLN A 22 -0.81 -41.24 8.72
N VAL A 23 0.49 -41.27 8.43
CA VAL A 23 1.34 -40.08 8.50
C VAL A 23 0.93 -39.06 7.42
N LEU A 24 0.71 -39.51 6.19
CA LEU A 24 0.27 -38.65 5.08
C LEU A 24 -1.09 -38.00 5.37
N ASP A 25 -2.04 -38.73 5.95
CA ASP A 25 -3.36 -38.21 6.31
C ASP A 25 -3.25 -37.06 7.32
N LYS A 26 -2.47 -37.26 8.39
CA LYS A 26 -2.20 -36.21 9.39
C LYS A 26 -1.52 -34.98 8.79
N MET A 27 -0.56 -35.19 7.89
CA MET A 27 0.14 -34.11 7.20
C MET A 27 -0.79 -33.35 6.25
N LEU A 28 -1.64 -34.07 5.52
CA LEU A 28 -2.61 -33.50 4.60
C LEU A 28 -3.63 -32.64 5.35
N GLU A 29 -4.13 -33.13 6.48
CA GLU A 29 -5.07 -32.38 7.31
C GLU A 29 -4.43 -31.12 7.91
N ALA A 30 -3.21 -31.22 8.44
CA ALA A 30 -2.46 -30.07 8.90
C ALA A 30 -2.25 -29.03 7.78
N SER A 31 -1.89 -29.47 6.57
CA SER A 31 -1.71 -28.59 5.41
C SER A 31 -3.03 -27.93 4.98
N ARG A 32 -4.16 -28.65 5.00
CA ARG A 32 -5.50 -28.09 4.70
C ARG A 32 -5.90 -27.01 5.69
N VAL A 33 -5.80 -27.29 7.00
CA VAL A 33 -6.10 -26.31 8.06
C VAL A 33 -5.30 -25.03 7.84
N LYS A 34 -4.02 -25.18 7.49
CA LYS A 34 -3.14 -24.05 7.29
C LYS A 34 -3.40 -23.27 5.99
N LEU A 35 -3.65 -23.96 4.87
CA LEU A 35 -4.08 -23.29 3.64
C LEU A 35 -5.38 -22.51 3.89
N HIS A 36 -6.34 -23.11 4.60
CA HIS A 36 -7.59 -22.45 4.95
C HIS A 36 -7.35 -21.20 5.81
N SER A 37 -6.46 -21.27 6.79
CA SER A 37 -6.05 -20.12 7.59
C SER A 37 -5.45 -19.00 6.73
N ALA A 38 -4.53 -19.33 5.81
CA ALA A 38 -3.91 -18.36 4.91
C ALA A 38 -4.93 -17.74 3.94
N GLN A 39 -5.84 -18.54 3.38
CA GLN A 39 -6.93 -18.05 2.54
C GLN A 39 -7.83 -17.07 3.30
N LYS A 40 -8.16 -17.41 4.55
CA LYS A 40 -8.96 -16.54 5.40
C LYS A 40 -8.26 -15.22 5.68
N ILE A 41 -6.98 -15.23 6.04
CA ILE A 41 -6.20 -14.00 6.27
C ILE A 41 -6.16 -13.14 4.99
N ALA A 42 -5.90 -13.74 3.83
CA ALA A 42 -5.89 -13.02 2.56
C ALA A 42 -7.26 -12.39 2.25
N GLN A 43 -8.35 -13.13 2.46
CA GLN A 43 -9.72 -12.64 2.25
C GLN A 43 -10.14 -11.55 3.24
N ASP A 44 -9.74 -11.67 4.50
CA ASP A 44 -10.16 -10.75 5.55
C ASP A 44 -9.30 -9.48 5.59
N SER A 45 -8.02 -9.57 5.19
CA SER A 45 -7.02 -8.52 5.44
C SER A 45 -6.29 -8.00 4.21
N VAL A 46 -6.12 -8.77 3.13
CA VAL A 46 -5.35 -8.34 1.95
C VAL A 46 -6.28 -7.84 0.85
N PHE A 47 -7.17 -8.69 0.35
CA PHE A 47 -8.03 -8.35 -0.78
C PHE A 47 -9.00 -7.19 -0.52
N PRO A 48 -9.54 -6.98 0.69
CA PRO A 48 -10.38 -5.82 0.99
C PRO A 48 -9.63 -4.48 0.87
N GLN A 49 -8.29 -4.48 0.81
CA GLN A 49 -7.48 -3.28 0.67
C GLN A 49 -7.25 -2.89 -0.80
N MET A 50 -7.56 -3.74 -1.77
CA MET A 50 -7.42 -3.44 -3.21
C MET A 50 -8.17 -2.17 -3.67
N PRO A 51 -9.37 -1.83 -3.14
CA PRO A 51 -10.01 -0.55 -3.44
C PRO A 51 -9.16 0.69 -3.11
N LEU A 52 -8.22 0.60 -2.16
CA LEU A 52 -7.31 1.68 -1.82
C LEU A 52 -6.49 2.15 -3.03
N LEU A 53 -6.06 1.22 -3.89
CA LEU A 53 -5.31 1.54 -5.10
C LEU A 53 -6.15 2.37 -6.07
N HIS A 54 -7.44 2.07 -6.19
CA HIS A 54 -8.38 2.86 -6.99
C HIS A 54 -8.62 4.24 -6.39
N GLU A 55 -8.74 4.33 -5.07
CA GLU A 55 -8.87 5.62 -4.37
C GLU A 55 -7.63 6.51 -4.55
N MET A 56 -6.43 5.94 -4.46
CA MET A 56 -5.19 6.70 -4.70
C MET A 56 -5.12 7.22 -6.14
N ASN A 57 -5.47 6.40 -7.12
CA ASN A 57 -5.56 6.82 -8.52
C ASN A 57 -6.59 7.95 -8.72
N HIS A 58 -7.68 7.93 -7.96
CA HIS A 58 -8.66 9.01 -7.98
C HIS A 58 -8.07 10.31 -7.41
N VAL A 59 -7.38 10.26 -6.26
CA VAL A 59 -6.70 11.42 -5.66
C VAL A 59 -5.65 11.99 -6.62
N PHE A 60 -4.90 11.13 -7.32
CA PHE A 60 -3.92 11.55 -8.32
C PHE A 60 -4.56 12.28 -9.49
N LYS A 61 -5.69 11.78 -10.00
CA LYS A 61 -6.46 12.50 -11.03
C LYS A 61 -6.95 13.86 -10.55
N GLN A 62 -7.38 13.96 -9.29
CA GLN A 62 -7.78 15.24 -8.71
C GLN A 62 -6.61 16.22 -8.62
N LEU A 63 -5.43 15.76 -8.18
CA LEU A 63 -4.21 16.58 -8.14
C LEU A 63 -3.81 17.06 -9.54
N GLN A 64 -3.88 16.20 -10.55
CA GLN A 64 -3.61 16.55 -11.95
C GLN A 64 -4.61 17.56 -12.51
N GLY A 65 -5.88 17.47 -12.09
CA GLY A 65 -6.91 18.42 -12.50
C GLY A 65 -6.87 19.76 -11.77
N THR A 66 -6.09 19.88 -10.69
CA THR A 66 -6.05 21.08 -9.86
C THR A 66 -4.89 21.98 -10.27
N ILE A 67 -5.21 23.04 -11.02
CA ILE A 67 -4.24 24.04 -11.47
C ILE A 67 -3.77 24.89 -10.28
N VAL A 68 -2.45 25.13 -10.20
CA VAL A 68 -1.84 25.95 -9.17
C VAL A 68 -1.91 27.43 -9.56
N ASP A 69 -2.22 28.29 -8.59
CA ASP A 69 -2.21 29.74 -8.80
C ASP A 69 -0.78 30.17 -9.21
N PRO A 70 -0.59 30.82 -10.37
CA PRO A 70 0.74 31.24 -10.83
C PRO A 70 1.51 32.08 -9.80
N SER A 71 0.81 32.87 -8.97
CA SER A 71 1.44 33.67 -7.92
C SER A 71 2.12 32.86 -6.82
N LEU A 72 1.77 31.57 -6.69
CA LEU A 72 2.41 30.64 -5.76
C LEU A 72 3.62 29.91 -6.37
N VAL A 73 3.79 29.97 -7.69
CA VAL A 73 4.78 29.18 -8.44
C VAL A 73 5.66 30.05 -9.33
N GLY A 74 5.94 31.28 -8.89
CA GLY A 74 6.83 32.19 -9.62
C GLY A 74 6.32 32.57 -11.02
N GLU A 75 5.00 32.71 -11.17
CA GLU A 75 4.29 33.05 -12.40
C GLU A 75 4.29 31.97 -13.50
N GLU A 76 4.77 30.76 -13.20
CA GLU A 76 4.67 29.63 -14.12
C GLU A 76 3.20 29.23 -14.35
N GLN A 77 2.77 29.21 -15.62
CA GLN A 77 1.41 28.85 -15.99
C GLN A 77 1.26 27.35 -16.25
N GLY A 78 0.06 26.83 -15.99
CA GLY A 78 -0.31 25.46 -16.33
C GLY A 78 0.25 24.39 -15.39
N LYS A 79 0.94 24.78 -14.31
CA LYS A 79 1.35 23.86 -13.25
C LYS A 79 0.13 23.34 -12.50
N THR A 80 0.19 22.08 -12.12
CA THR A 80 -0.83 21.37 -11.35
C THR A 80 -0.26 20.95 -10.00
N LEU A 81 -1.11 20.67 -9.02
CA LEU A 81 -0.63 20.16 -7.72
C LEU A 81 0.13 18.85 -7.87
N PHE A 82 -0.15 18.10 -8.94
CA PHE A 82 0.56 16.86 -9.25
C PHE A 82 2.04 17.08 -9.57
N ASP A 83 2.42 18.21 -10.13
CA ASP A 83 3.82 18.51 -10.50
C ASP A 83 4.72 18.73 -9.27
N PHE A 84 4.13 18.87 -8.09
CA PHE A 84 4.83 19.10 -6.81
C PHE A 84 4.88 17.87 -5.92
N ILE A 85 4.35 16.73 -6.38
CA ILE A 85 4.42 15.46 -5.64
C ILE A 85 5.38 14.49 -6.33
N ASP A 86 6.02 13.63 -5.53
CA ASP A 86 6.80 12.52 -6.05
C ASP A 86 5.88 11.37 -6.49
N ALA A 87 5.25 11.56 -7.65
CA ALA A 87 4.32 10.59 -8.20
C ALA A 87 5.00 9.29 -8.66
N GLU A 88 6.30 9.32 -8.93
CA GLU A 88 7.05 8.14 -9.36
C GLU A 88 7.19 7.15 -8.19
N THR A 89 7.62 7.65 -7.02
CA THR A 89 7.71 6.84 -5.81
C THR A 89 6.36 6.22 -5.44
N VAL A 90 5.28 6.99 -5.49
CA VAL A 90 3.94 6.47 -5.16
C VAL A 90 3.46 5.41 -6.16
N ARG A 91 3.72 5.60 -7.46
CA ARG A 91 3.39 4.57 -8.47
C ARG A 91 4.21 3.30 -8.25
N SER A 92 5.47 3.41 -7.84
CA SER A 92 6.29 2.24 -7.47
C SER A 92 5.64 1.48 -6.33
N LEU A 93 5.25 2.16 -5.24
CA LEU A 93 4.58 1.51 -4.10
C LEU A 93 3.24 0.85 -4.49
N GLN A 94 2.46 1.49 -5.36
CA GLN A 94 1.22 0.91 -5.88
C GLN A 94 1.50 -0.36 -6.72
N GLN A 95 2.55 -0.34 -7.54
CA GLN A 95 2.96 -1.48 -8.35
C GLN A 95 3.43 -2.64 -7.46
N ASP A 96 4.27 -2.35 -6.47
CA ASP A 96 4.75 -3.33 -5.50
C ASP A 96 3.57 -4.00 -4.76
N ALA A 97 2.55 -3.22 -4.41
CA ALA A 97 1.35 -3.76 -3.74
C ALA A 97 0.57 -4.70 -4.65
N VAL A 98 0.40 -4.35 -5.92
CA VAL A 98 -0.27 -5.22 -6.90
C VAL A 98 0.51 -6.51 -7.11
N GLU A 99 1.84 -6.42 -7.24
CA GLU A 99 2.72 -7.57 -7.45
C GLU A 99 2.70 -8.52 -6.26
N GLN A 100 2.81 -8.01 -5.03
CA GLN A 100 2.76 -8.83 -3.82
C GLN A 100 1.39 -9.48 -3.60
N VAL A 101 0.28 -8.78 -3.92
CA VAL A 101 -1.06 -9.39 -3.86
C VAL A 101 -1.15 -10.55 -4.84
N LYS A 102 -0.62 -10.38 -6.06
CA LYS A 102 -0.59 -11.43 -7.07
C LYS A 102 0.28 -12.61 -6.62
N GLU A 103 1.42 -12.36 -5.98
CA GLU A 103 2.28 -13.40 -5.42
C GLU A 103 1.52 -14.23 -4.37
N VAL A 104 0.74 -13.59 -3.49
CA VAL A 104 -0.12 -14.30 -2.52
C VAL A 104 -1.17 -15.16 -3.23
N GLU A 105 -1.84 -14.64 -4.26
CA GLU A 105 -2.82 -15.42 -5.04
C GLU A 105 -2.19 -16.65 -5.70
N GLU A 106 -1.03 -16.48 -6.35
CA GLU A 106 -0.28 -17.56 -7.00
C GLU A 106 0.20 -18.62 -6.00
N LEU A 107 0.68 -18.18 -4.83
CA LEU A 107 1.13 -19.06 -3.76
C LEU A 107 -0.02 -19.88 -3.17
N LEU A 108 -1.17 -19.25 -2.91
CA LEU A 108 -2.38 -19.93 -2.44
C LEU A 108 -2.88 -20.96 -3.46
N ALA A 109 -2.91 -20.61 -4.75
CA ALA A 109 -3.31 -21.50 -5.83
C ALA A 109 -2.36 -22.70 -5.95
N THR A 110 -1.05 -22.46 -5.88
CA THR A 110 -0.02 -23.51 -5.92
C THR A 110 -0.14 -24.47 -4.73
N HIS A 111 -0.35 -23.95 -3.52
CA HIS A 111 -0.51 -24.76 -2.33
C HIS A 111 -1.81 -25.59 -2.38
N GLN A 112 -2.91 -25.00 -2.85
CA GLN A 112 -4.16 -25.73 -3.08
C GLN A 112 -3.98 -26.88 -4.09
N HIS A 113 -3.31 -26.61 -5.20
CA HIS A 113 -3.03 -27.62 -6.22
C HIS A 113 -2.17 -28.77 -5.66
N ALA A 114 -1.13 -28.46 -4.89
CA ALA A 114 -0.29 -29.47 -4.23
C ALA A 114 -1.09 -30.34 -3.26
N ILE A 115 -1.95 -29.75 -2.42
CA ILE A 115 -2.83 -30.49 -1.51
C ILE A 115 -3.76 -31.42 -2.29
N THR A 116 -4.39 -30.94 -3.37
CA THR A 116 -5.28 -31.76 -4.21
C THR A 116 -4.54 -32.96 -4.80
N ARG A 117 -3.30 -32.77 -5.27
CA ARG A 117 -2.48 -33.87 -5.78
C ARG A 117 -2.11 -34.88 -4.70
N ILE A 118 -1.65 -34.42 -3.55
CA ILE A 118 -1.29 -35.31 -2.42
C ILE A 118 -2.52 -36.08 -1.92
N ALA A 119 -3.70 -35.45 -1.88
CA ALA A 119 -4.95 -36.10 -1.52
C ALA A 119 -5.28 -37.26 -2.47
N ALA A 120 -5.18 -37.06 -3.79
CA ALA A 120 -5.41 -38.11 -4.78
C ALA A 120 -4.43 -39.29 -4.64
N ILE A 121 -3.16 -39.00 -4.33
CA ILE A 121 -2.16 -40.04 -4.03
C ILE A 121 -2.54 -40.85 -2.80
N HIS A 122 -2.92 -40.15 -1.73
CA HIS A 122 -3.34 -40.78 -0.49
C HIS A 122 -4.56 -41.68 -0.69
N GLU A 123 -5.58 -41.19 -1.40
CA GLU A 123 -6.78 -41.97 -1.75
C GLU A 123 -6.43 -43.24 -2.54
N PHE A 124 -5.49 -43.15 -3.48
CA PHE A 124 -4.99 -44.31 -4.21
C PHE A 124 -4.36 -45.36 -3.28
N PHE A 125 -3.48 -44.95 -2.36
CA PHE A 125 -2.85 -45.90 -1.42
C PHE A 125 -3.86 -46.52 -0.45
N VAL A 126 -4.83 -45.75 0.03
CA VAL A 126 -5.91 -46.27 0.88
C VAL A 126 -6.78 -47.28 0.12
N ALA A 127 -7.09 -47.03 -1.16
CA ALA A 127 -7.82 -47.97 -1.99
C ALA A 127 -7.03 -49.26 -2.25
N LEU A 128 -5.72 -49.14 -2.49
CA LEU A 128 -4.81 -50.27 -2.67
C LEU A 128 -4.73 -51.13 -1.40
N GLU A 129 -4.62 -50.51 -0.23
CA GLU A 129 -4.59 -51.21 1.07
C GLU A 129 -5.89 -51.99 1.30
N LYS A 130 -7.06 -51.37 1.08
CA LYS A 130 -8.37 -52.04 1.19
C LYS A 130 -8.52 -53.22 0.24
N MET A 131 -8.10 -53.06 -1.01
CA MET A 131 -8.14 -54.13 -2.01
C MET A 131 -7.24 -55.30 -1.61
N HIS A 132 -6.07 -55.00 -1.06
CA HIS A 132 -5.14 -56.02 -0.57
C HIS A 132 -5.69 -56.76 0.65
N GLU A 133 -6.28 -56.06 1.62
CA GLU A 133 -6.93 -56.64 2.79
C GLU A 133 -8.06 -57.61 2.39
N GLN A 134 -8.95 -57.19 1.50
CA GLN A 134 -10.02 -58.04 0.95
C GLN A 134 -9.50 -59.31 0.27
N LYS A 135 -8.40 -59.20 -0.49
CA LYS A 135 -7.78 -60.34 -1.17
C LYS A 135 -7.14 -61.31 -0.17
N MET A 136 -6.50 -60.79 0.89
CA MET A 136 -5.91 -61.61 1.95
C MET A 136 -6.99 -62.33 2.78
N ASP A 137 -8.10 -61.66 3.08
CA ASP A 137 -9.24 -62.28 3.76
C ASP A 137 -9.86 -63.40 2.92
N ALA A 138 -10.01 -63.21 1.62
CA ALA A 138 -10.50 -64.24 0.70
C ALA A 138 -9.58 -65.48 0.67
N LEU A 139 -8.25 -65.28 0.67
CA LEU A 139 -7.27 -66.37 0.73
C LEU A 139 -7.29 -67.13 2.06
N ASN A 140 -7.63 -66.46 3.16
CA ASN A 140 -7.75 -67.08 4.48
C ASN A 140 -9.11 -67.78 4.70
N GLY A 141 -10.16 -67.34 3.98
CA GLY A 141 -11.54 -67.80 4.16
C GLY A 141 -11.95 -69.00 3.31
N ASP A 142 -11.33 -69.24 2.15
CA ASP A 142 -11.74 -70.33 1.25
C ASP A 142 -10.55 -70.93 0.49
N LEU A 143 -10.22 -72.19 0.78
CA LEU A 143 -9.20 -72.99 0.10
C LEU A 143 -9.75 -73.52 -1.25
N ARG A 144 -10.31 -72.62 -2.07
CA ARG A 144 -10.90 -72.95 -3.39
C ARG A 144 -10.11 -72.31 -4.52
N GLU A 145 -9.95 -73.09 -5.60
CA GLU A 145 -8.99 -72.93 -6.69
C GLU A 145 -8.92 -71.52 -7.33
N PRO A 146 -7.71 -71.02 -7.66
CA PRO A 146 -7.50 -69.68 -8.20
C PRO A 146 -7.79 -69.62 -9.70
N SER A 147 -8.94 -69.05 -10.10
CA SER A 147 -9.23 -68.70 -11.49
C SER A 147 -8.67 -67.30 -11.85
N SER A 148 -7.85 -67.29 -12.91
CA SER A 148 -7.19 -66.18 -13.64
C SER A 148 -7.47 -64.73 -13.18
N MET A 149 -6.46 -64.10 -12.58
CA MET A 149 -6.42 -62.64 -12.39
C MET A 149 -6.00 -61.91 -13.66
N ASN A 150 -6.85 -61.02 -14.17
CA ASN A 150 -6.54 -60.06 -15.22
C ASN A 150 -5.53 -59.01 -14.72
N THR A 151 -4.42 -58.85 -15.46
CA THR A 151 -3.20 -58.11 -15.10
C THR A 151 -3.16 -56.65 -15.61
N SER A 152 -4.30 -55.99 -15.88
CA SER A 152 -4.30 -54.72 -16.62
C SER A 152 -4.08 -53.43 -15.79
N SER A 153 -3.60 -53.48 -14.55
CA SER A 153 -3.64 -52.31 -13.64
C SER A 153 -2.29 -51.64 -13.32
N TYR A 154 -1.20 -51.97 -14.04
CA TYR A 154 0.15 -51.55 -13.64
C TYR A 154 0.71 -50.29 -14.34
N GLU A 155 -0.03 -49.65 -15.25
CA GLU A 155 0.48 -48.48 -16.00
C GLU A 155 0.45 -47.13 -15.24
N PHE A 156 -0.12 -47.06 -14.03
CA PHE A 156 -0.34 -45.78 -13.34
C PHE A 156 0.85 -45.27 -12.49
N VAL A 157 1.88 -46.09 -12.24
CA VAL A 157 2.87 -45.82 -11.16
C VAL A 157 4.08 -44.98 -11.59
N ALA A 158 4.34 -44.81 -12.90
CA ALA A 158 5.60 -44.22 -13.37
C ALA A 158 5.71 -42.67 -13.29
N CYS A 159 4.65 -41.94 -12.94
CA CYS A 159 4.62 -40.47 -13.09
C CYS A 159 4.75 -39.65 -11.78
N HIS A 160 5.09 -40.26 -10.63
CA HIS A 160 4.79 -39.65 -9.32
C HIS A 160 5.95 -39.25 -8.39
N CYS A 161 7.23 -39.48 -8.75
CA CYS A 161 8.34 -39.13 -7.85
C CYS A 161 8.81 -37.67 -7.89
N SER A 162 8.37 -36.84 -8.85
CA SER A 162 8.83 -35.45 -8.97
C SER A 162 8.10 -34.44 -8.06
N CYS A 163 6.99 -34.81 -7.42
CA CYS A 163 6.13 -33.88 -6.66
C CYS A 163 6.42 -33.79 -5.16
N MET A 164 7.30 -34.63 -4.61
CA MET A 164 7.57 -34.66 -3.16
C MET A 164 8.59 -33.62 -2.68
N GLN A 165 9.09 -32.73 -3.56
CA GLN A 165 10.06 -31.69 -3.20
C GLN A 165 9.46 -30.28 -3.04
N THR A 166 8.14 -30.10 -3.17
CA THR A 166 7.49 -28.81 -2.91
C THR A 166 7.32 -28.60 -1.41
N ASN A 167 8.43 -28.45 -0.69
CA ASN A 167 8.44 -27.82 0.62
C ASN A 167 8.09 -26.34 0.39
N VAL A 168 6.79 -26.03 0.30
CA VAL A 168 6.33 -24.64 0.39
C VAL A 168 6.60 -24.22 1.84
N PRO A 169 7.63 -23.40 2.11
CA PRO A 169 8.04 -23.12 3.48
C PRO A 169 6.97 -22.27 4.14
N PHE A 170 6.38 -22.77 5.22
CA PHE A 170 5.30 -22.10 5.94
C PHE A 170 5.58 -20.65 6.34
N GLY A 171 6.85 -20.32 6.59
CA GLY A 171 7.28 -18.95 6.90
C GLY A 171 7.06 -17.96 5.76
N SER A 172 6.76 -18.40 4.53
CA SER A 172 6.56 -17.50 3.40
C SER A 172 5.29 -16.65 3.53
N TYR A 173 4.20 -17.20 4.10
CA TYR A 173 2.95 -16.45 4.22
C TYR A 173 3.00 -15.35 5.27
N GLU A 174 3.59 -15.64 6.43
CA GLU A 174 3.64 -14.67 7.54
C GLU A 174 4.44 -13.43 7.16
N VAL A 175 5.59 -13.63 6.49
CA VAL A 175 6.42 -12.54 5.98
C VAL A 175 5.67 -11.75 4.91
N LEU A 176 5.13 -12.42 3.88
CA LEU A 176 4.38 -11.75 2.81
C LEU A 176 3.17 -10.98 3.33
N PHE A 177 2.42 -11.52 4.30
CA PHE A 177 1.28 -10.80 4.89
C PHE A 177 1.70 -9.60 5.74
N ALA A 178 2.83 -9.69 6.45
CA ALA A 178 3.37 -8.57 7.20
C ALA A 178 3.83 -7.45 6.26
N ASP A 179 4.53 -7.79 5.18
CA ASP A 179 5.02 -6.85 4.18
C ASP A 179 3.87 -6.17 3.45
N LEU A 180 2.87 -6.94 2.99
CA LEU A 180 1.67 -6.40 2.37
C LEU A 180 0.91 -5.45 3.30
N ARG A 181 0.77 -5.82 4.57
CA ARG A 181 0.10 -4.96 5.55
C ARG A 181 0.84 -3.65 5.72
N PHE A 182 2.16 -3.69 5.88
CA PHE A 182 2.98 -2.49 5.99
C PHE A 182 2.83 -1.59 4.76
N LEU A 183 2.88 -2.18 3.57
CA LEU A 183 2.76 -1.45 2.31
C LEU A 183 1.38 -0.79 2.15
N PHE A 184 0.30 -1.49 2.50
CA PHE A 184 -1.03 -0.88 2.45
C PHE A 184 -1.22 0.20 3.53
N ASP A 185 -0.67 0.03 4.73
CA ASP A 185 -0.69 1.05 5.78
C ASP A 185 0.04 2.33 5.30
N GLU A 186 1.15 2.19 4.59
CA GLU A 186 1.88 3.30 3.98
C GLU A 186 1.07 3.99 2.85
N LEU A 187 0.49 3.22 1.94
CA LEU A 187 -0.39 3.73 0.89
C LEU A 187 -1.61 4.46 1.46
N LEU A 188 -2.16 3.97 2.58
CA LEU A 188 -3.29 4.58 3.27
C LEU A 188 -2.90 5.95 3.85
N SER A 189 -1.75 6.01 4.52
CA SER A 189 -1.17 7.24 5.05
C SER A 189 -0.94 8.27 3.94
N LEU A 190 -0.37 7.85 2.81
CA LEU A 190 -0.13 8.72 1.64
C LEU A 190 -1.43 9.24 1.04
N ARG A 191 -2.45 8.39 0.87
CA ARG A 191 -3.78 8.81 0.41
C ARG A 191 -4.34 9.92 1.29
N ASP A 192 -4.30 9.73 2.61
CA ASP A 192 -4.89 10.67 3.57
C ASP A 192 -4.09 11.97 3.61
N PHE A 193 -2.76 11.89 3.53
CA PHE A 193 -1.90 13.06 3.35
C PHE A 193 -2.29 13.85 2.10
N TYR A 194 -2.44 13.21 0.93
CA TYR A 194 -2.79 13.91 -0.31
C TYR A 194 -4.20 14.48 -0.31
N ARG A 195 -5.17 13.81 0.34
CA ARG A 195 -6.51 14.38 0.57
C ARG A 195 -6.44 15.63 1.44
N HIS A 196 -5.64 15.60 2.50
CA HIS A 196 -5.44 16.75 3.38
C HIS A 196 -4.72 17.89 2.67
N PHE A 197 -3.73 17.57 1.83
CA PHE A 197 -3.03 18.54 0.99
C PHE A 197 -3.98 19.24 0.02
N LEU A 198 -4.83 18.49 -0.69
CA LEU A 198 -5.89 19.04 -1.56
C LEU A 198 -6.83 19.98 -0.78
N ALA A 199 -7.32 19.54 0.36
CA ALA A 199 -8.22 20.33 1.20
C ALA A 199 -7.53 21.61 1.70
N SER A 200 -6.28 21.51 2.14
CA SER A 200 -5.48 22.64 2.60
C SER A 200 -5.24 23.64 1.47
N TYR A 201 -4.91 23.16 0.27
CA TYR A 201 -4.70 24.01 -0.90
C TYR A 201 -5.95 24.83 -1.25
N SER A 202 -7.15 24.23 -1.14
CA SER A 202 -8.40 24.96 -1.39
C SER A 202 -8.61 26.17 -0.46
N SER A 203 -8.00 26.14 0.74
CA SER A 203 -8.05 27.26 1.70
C SER A 203 -7.01 28.35 1.45
N ILE A 204 -5.97 28.09 0.65
CA ILE A 204 -4.89 29.05 0.39
C ILE A 204 -5.39 30.26 -0.40
N GLY A 205 -6.24 30.04 -1.40
CA GLY A 205 -6.79 31.12 -2.24
C GLY A 205 -7.49 32.22 -1.41
N PRO A 206 -8.50 31.87 -0.59
CA PRO A 206 -9.15 32.82 0.32
C PRO A 206 -8.16 33.51 1.28
N GLU A 207 -7.19 32.77 1.82
CA GLU A 207 -6.17 33.35 2.73
C GLU A 207 -5.24 34.33 2.02
N LEU A 208 -4.78 34.04 0.80
CA LEU A 208 -3.99 34.98 -0.01
C LEU A 208 -4.79 36.24 -0.35
N GLN A 209 -6.06 36.09 -0.70
CA GLN A 209 -6.94 37.22 -0.95
C GLN A 209 -7.11 38.08 0.30
N ARG A 210 -7.30 37.45 1.47
CA ARG A 210 -7.37 38.13 2.76
C ARG A 210 -6.09 38.93 3.03
N ARG A 211 -4.91 38.34 2.79
CA ARG A 211 -3.61 39.03 2.95
C ARG A 211 -3.48 40.22 1.99
N LYS A 212 -3.79 40.05 0.71
CA LYS A 212 -3.80 41.14 -0.28
C LYS A 212 -4.70 42.31 0.15
N GLN A 213 -5.87 42.02 0.72
CA GLN A 213 -6.78 43.04 1.24
C GLN A 213 -6.18 43.78 2.45
N VAL A 214 -5.55 43.04 3.37
CA VAL A 214 -4.86 43.64 4.52
C VAL A 214 -3.73 44.55 4.06
N ASP A 215 -2.91 44.10 3.10
CA ASP A 215 -1.82 44.91 2.55
C ASP A 215 -2.34 46.18 1.90
N ALA A 216 -3.40 46.09 1.07
CA ALA A 216 -4.05 47.24 0.47
C ALA A 216 -4.56 48.25 1.52
N ASN A 217 -5.16 47.75 2.61
CA ASN A 217 -5.62 48.59 3.71
C ASN A 217 -4.45 49.29 4.43
N ILE A 218 -3.34 48.58 4.65
CA ILE A 218 -2.12 49.15 5.25
C ILE A 218 -1.55 50.25 4.36
N TYR A 219 -1.43 50.01 3.05
CA TYR A 219 -0.96 51.04 2.10
C TYR A 219 -1.87 52.27 2.10
N GLN A 220 -3.18 52.08 2.13
CA GLN A 220 -4.14 53.17 2.21
C GLN A 220 -3.97 53.98 3.51
N PHE A 221 -3.82 53.29 4.64
CA PHE A 221 -3.59 53.92 5.94
C PHE A 221 -2.28 54.73 5.98
N ILE A 222 -1.20 54.20 5.41
CA ILE A 222 0.08 54.92 5.29
C ILE A 222 -0.09 56.21 4.49
N LYS A 223 -0.80 56.15 3.35
CA LYS A 223 -1.08 57.34 2.53
C LYS A 223 -1.89 58.39 3.28
N GLU A 224 -2.88 57.97 4.06
CA GLU A 224 -3.68 58.87 4.88
C GLU A 224 -2.86 59.54 5.98
N ILE A 225 -1.96 58.81 6.64
CA ILE A 225 -1.03 59.38 7.62
C ILE A 225 -0.10 60.39 6.94
N GLN A 226 0.49 60.04 5.80
CA GLN A 226 1.35 60.95 5.04
C GLN A 226 0.62 62.23 4.66
N ALA A 227 -0.60 62.13 4.15
CA ALA A 227 -1.42 63.29 3.80
C ALA A 227 -1.73 64.18 5.03
N LYS A 228 -2.09 63.56 6.17
CA LYS A 228 -2.32 64.29 7.43
C LYS A 228 -1.05 64.99 7.94
N LEU A 229 0.10 64.32 7.84
CA LEU A 229 1.38 64.90 8.23
C LEU A 229 1.75 66.10 7.36
N THR A 230 1.60 65.98 6.03
CA THR A 230 1.83 67.09 5.10
C THR A 230 0.88 68.27 5.35
N ALA A 231 -0.40 67.99 5.61
CA ALA A 231 -1.38 69.04 5.94
C ALA A 231 -1.01 69.77 7.24
N SER A 232 -0.60 69.03 8.28
CA SER A 232 -0.15 69.60 9.55
C SER A 232 1.13 70.44 9.39
N GLU A 233 2.08 69.99 8.55
CA GLU A 233 3.29 70.75 8.24
C GLU A 233 2.96 72.07 7.52
N GLN A 234 2.02 72.06 6.57
CA GLN A 234 1.58 73.27 5.88
C GLN A 234 0.88 74.28 6.80
N GLU A 235 0.04 73.78 7.72
CA GLU A 235 -0.60 74.62 8.74
C GLU A 235 0.44 75.30 9.64
N GLU A 236 1.44 74.55 10.07
CA GLU A 236 2.54 75.04 10.90
C GLU A 236 3.36 76.14 10.20
N ILE A 237 3.71 75.93 8.93
CA ILE A 237 4.37 76.92 8.09
C ILE A 237 3.52 78.20 7.96
N ALA A 238 2.21 78.06 7.76
CA ALA A 238 1.29 79.20 7.65
C ALA A 238 1.18 79.99 8.96
N LEU A 239 1.12 79.30 10.11
CA LEU A 239 1.12 79.92 11.43
C LEU A 239 2.43 80.67 11.70
N ARG A 240 3.58 80.07 11.36
CA ARG A 240 4.89 80.74 11.47
C ARG A 240 4.98 81.98 10.59
N SER A 241 4.51 81.89 9.35
CA SER A 241 4.50 83.04 8.42
C SER A 241 3.65 84.19 8.95
N THR A 242 2.45 83.87 9.47
CA THR A 242 1.55 84.85 10.10
C THR A 242 2.22 85.52 11.31
N PHE A 243 2.81 84.72 12.20
CA PHE A 243 3.53 85.21 13.37
C PHE A 243 4.69 86.16 13.00
N CYS A 244 5.51 85.80 12.01
CA CYS A 244 6.62 86.63 11.53
C CYS A 244 6.13 87.99 11.01
N ALA A 245 5.03 87.99 10.23
CA ALA A 245 4.42 89.19 9.69
C ALA A 245 3.91 90.13 10.79
N GLU A 246 3.27 89.59 11.83
CA GLU A 246 2.76 90.38 12.97
C GLU A 246 3.87 91.05 13.80
N HIS A 247 5.05 90.42 13.88
CA HIS A 247 6.15 90.86 14.76
C HIS A 247 7.27 91.62 14.06
N ASN A 248 7.14 91.93 12.75
CA ASN A 248 8.22 92.49 11.92
C ASN A 248 9.54 91.71 12.03
N ALA A 249 9.47 90.40 12.29
CA ALA A 249 10.65 89.56 12.38
C ALA A 249 11.23 89.37 10.97
N PRO A 250 12.55 89.56 10.77
CA PRO A 250 13.17 89.28 9.48
C PRO A 250 13.01 87.80 9.14
N ASP A 251 12.63 87.53 7.89
CA ASP A 251 12.28 86.21 7.31
C ASP A 251 13.47 85.23 7.21
N LYS A 252 14.50 85.40 8.04
CA LYS A 252 15.79 84.71 7.96
C LYS A 252 15.90 83.46 8.81
N PHE A 253 14.83 83.04 9.50
CA PHE A 253 14.79 81.73 10.16
C PHE A 253 14.48 80.64 9.12
N THR A 254 15.37 80.48 8.15
CA THR A 254 15.31 79.35 7.23
C THR A 254 15.51 78.10 8.07
N ILE A 255 14.45 77.30 8.23
CA ILE A 255 14.56 75.97 8.83
C ILE A 255 15.51 75.20 7.93
N VAL A 256 16.71 74.91 8.42
CA VAL A 256 17.61 73.97 7.76
C VAL A 256 16.93 72.62 7.88
N ARG A 257 16.21 72.22 6.83
CA ARG A 257 15.80 70.82 6.66
C ARG A 257 17.10 70.05 6.48
N GLU A 258 17.61 69.46 7.56
CA GLU A 258 18.56 68.38 7.43
C GLU A 258 17.86 67.29 6.63
N ASN A 259 18.19 67.18 5.34
CA ASN A 259 17.76 66.09 4.50
C ASN A 259 18.39 64.83 5.07
N ILE A 260 17.71 64.17 6.00
CA ILE A 260 18.06 62.83 6.43
C ILE A 260 17.87 61.96 5.19
N PRO A 261 18.94 61.37 4.62
CA PRO A 261 18.84 60.61 3.39
C PRO A 261 17.87 59.43 3.59
N THR A 262 16.81 59.41 2.78
CA THR A 262 15.74 58.40 2.81
C THR A 262 16.23 56.97 2.52
N SER A 263 17.49 56.80 2.10
CA SER A 263 18.08 55.50 1.78
C SER A 263 18.30 54.57 2.98
N GLU A 264 18.10 55.02 4.22
CA GLU A 264 18.25 54.15 5.41
C GLU A 264 16.93 53.53 5.91
N VAL A 265 15.77 53.90 5.36
CA VAL A 265 14.46 53.46 5.88
C VAL A 265 13.85 52.29 5.08
N GLU A 266 14.42 51.93 3.92
CA GLU A 266 13.91 50.84 3.05
C GLU A 266 14.74 49.53 3.12
N ARG A 267 15.26 49.15 4.30
CA ARG A 267 15.84 47.81 4.53
C ARG A 267 14.97 46.94 5.43
#